data_AF-A0A7C0ZSB5-F1
#
_entry.id   AF-A0A7C0ZSB5-F1
#
_cell.length_a   1.000
_cell.length_b   1.000
_cell.length_c   1.000
_cell.angle_alpha   90.00
_cell.angle_beta   90.00
_cell.angle_gamma   90.00
#
_symmetry.space_group_name_H-M   'P 1'
#
loop_
_entity.id
_entity.type
_entity.pdbx_description
1 polymer ?
#
loop_
_entity_poly.entity_id
_entity_poly.type
_entity_poly.pdbx_seq_one_letter_code
_entity_poly.pdbx_strand_id
1 'polypeptide(L)'
;MKSDFDHSLLEKIEWEMSGPEIERESFRRIEQEMGTTPHFSPRERVIARRLIHTTADFSLVDNLRFSGDPITAGLCALKDGAPIYSDSSMIRSGISQARLRTINPAYSPEHLHCYVA
;
A
#
# COMPACT_ATOMS: atom_id res chain seq x y z
N MET A 1 29.96 19.91 2.27
CA MET A 1 30.49 18.59 2.66
C MET A 1 29.99 17.59 1.62
N LYS A 2 30.75 17.36 0.54
CA LYS A 2 30.44 16.29 -0.42
C LYS A 2 30.92 15.01 0.25
N SER A 3 30.05 14.03 0.49
CA SER A 3 30.49 12.76 1.05
C SER A 3 31.30 12.03 -0.01
N ASP A 4 32.55 11.72 0.30
CA ASP A 4 33.38 10.77 -0.45
C ASP A 4 32.82 9.35 -0.25
N PHE A 5 31.64 9.10 -0.83
CA PHE A 5 31.04 7.78 -0.82
C PHE A 5 31.70 6.96 -1.92
N ASP A 6 32.48 5.96 -1.51
CA ASP A 6 33.10 5.03 -2.44
C ASP A 6 32.03 4.16 -3.11
N HIS A 7 31.65 4.55 -4.32
CA HIS A 7 30.66 3.83 -5.14
C HIS A 7 31.09 2.40 -5.50
N SER A 8 32.38 2.04 -5.37
CA SER A 8 32.86 0.66 -5.60
C SER A 8 32.33 -0.33 -4.56
N LEU A 9 31.79 0.15 -3.44
CA LEU A 9 31.10 -0.68 -2.45
C LEU A 9 29.73 -1.14 -2.94
N LEU A 10 29.01 -0.32 -3.73
CA LEU A 10 27.70 -0.71 -4.28
C LEU A 10 27.84 -1.80 -5.35
N GLU A 11 28.96 -1.80 -6.08
CA GLU A 11 29.27 -2.82 -7.10
C GLU A 11 29.52 -4.20 -6.49
N LYS A 12 29.76 -4.28 -5.18
CA LYS A 12 29.95 -5.53 -4.44
C LYS A 12 28.66 -6.04 -3.77
N ILE A 13 27.56 -5.30 -3.86
CA ILE A 13 26.28 -5.71 -3.28
C ILE A 13 25.57 -6.61 -4.29
N GLU A 14 25.52 -7.90 -3.97
CA GLU A 14 24.69 -8.86 -4.67
C GLU A 14 23.35 -9.00 -3.94
N TRP A 15 22.25 -8.71 -4.64
CA TRP A 15 20.89 -8.94 -4.13
C TRP A 15 20.40 -10.30 -4.61
N GLU A 16 20.08 -11.19 -3.67
CA GLU A 16 19.67 -12.56 -3.98
C GLU A 16 18.24 -12.67 -4.54
N MET A 17 17.42 -11.63 -4.39
CA MET A 17 16.00 -11.64 -4.74
C MET A 17 15.60 -10.38 -5.51
N SER A 18 14.73 -10.53 -6.50
CA SER A 18 14.08 -9.40 -7.17
C SER A 18 13.07 -8.70 -6.25
N GLY A 19 12.72 -7.45 -6.55
CA GLY A 19 11.71 -6.70 -5.79
C GLY A 19 10.39 -7.46 -5.57
N PRO A 20 9.78 -8.09 -6.60
CA PRO A 20 8.58 -8.90 -6.43
C PRO A 20 8.77 -10.15 -5.57
N GLU A 21 9.96 -10.76 -5.57
CA GLU A 21 10.26 -11.90 -4.71
C GLU A 21 10.39 -11.44 -3.25
N ILE A 22 11.02 -10.29 -3.01
CA ILE A 22 11.12 -9.67 -1.69
C ILE A 22 9.72 -9.31 -1.15
N GLU A 23 8.84 -8.72 -1.96
CA GLU A 23 7.45 -8.41 -1.54
C GLU A 23 6.72 -9.70 -1.15
N ARG A 24 6.88 -10.77 -1.94
CA ARG A 24 6.24 -12.06 -1.67
C ARG A 24 6.73 -12.69 -0.36
N GLU A 25 8.03 -12.69 -0.13
CA GLU A 25 8.61 -13.21 1.12
C GLU A 25 8.23 -12.35 2.32
N SER A 26 8.17 -11.02 2.15
CA SER A 26 7.66 -10.10 3.18
C SER A 26 6.21 -10.45 3.56
N PHE A 27 5.34 -10.63 2.57
CA PHE A 27 3.95 -11.04 2.82
C PHE A 27 3.85 -12.40 3.51
N ARG A 28 4.69 -13.38 3.13
CA ARG A 28 4.71 -14.68 3.80
C ARG A 28 5.06 -14.55 5.28
N ARG A 29 6.06 -13.74 5.62
CA ARG A 29 6.48 -13.48 7.00
C ARG A 29 5.41 -12.74 7.80
N ILE A 30 4.82 -11.70 7.22
CA ILE A 30 3.73 -10.94 7.87
C ILE A 30 2.54 -11.86 8.17
N GLU A 31 2.13 -12.70 7.22
CA GLU A 31 1.01 -13.63 7.43
C GLU A 31 1.31 -14.66 8.53
N GLN A 32 2.56 -15.15 8.59
CA GLN A 32 3.01 -16.07 9.62
C GLN A 32 2.96 -15.43 11.03
N GLU A 33 3.38 -14.17 11.15
CA GLU A 33 3.42 -13.44 12.42
C GLU A 33 2.06 -12.89 12.86
N MET A 34 1.21 -12.47 11.91
CA MET A 34 -0.18 -12.09 12.19
C MET A 34 -1.02 -13.25 12.77
N GLY A 35 -0.61 -14.50 12.54
CA GLY A 35 -1.30 -15.68 13.04
C GLY A 35 -2.75 -15.82 12.55
N THR A 36 -3.55 -16.60 13.28
CA THR A 36 -4.90 -17.04 12.88
C THR A 36 -6.05 -16.36 13.63
N THR A 37 -5.77 -15.31 14.41
CA THR A 37 -6.76 -14.71 15.33
C THR A 37 -7.94 -14.08 14.55
N PRO A 38 -9.20 -14.38 14.91
CA PRO A 38 -10.35 -13.98 14.10
C PRO A 38 -10.82 -12.56 14.45
N HIS A 39 -10.30 -11.55 13.74
CA HIS A 39 -10.91 -10.20 13.73
C HIS A 39 -11.09 -9.61 12.32
N PHE A 40 -10.39 -10.12 11.31
CA PHE A 40 -10.51 -9.65 9.93
C PHE A 40 -11.08 -10.74 9.03
N SER A 41 -12.02 -10.36 8.18
CA SER A 41 -12.41 -11.12 7.00
C SER A 41 -11.21 -11.28 6.04
N PRO A 42 -11.25 -12.24 5.09
CA PRO A 42 -10.17 -12.41 4.11
C PRO A 42 -9.82 -11.13 3.33
N ARG A 43 -10.82 -10.27 3.03
CA ARG A 43 -10.59 -9.00 2.34
C ARG A 43 -9.91 -7.96 3.22
N GLU A 44 -10.37 -7.82 4.47
CA GLU A 44 -9.77 -6.91 5.45
C GLU A 44 -8.32 -7.31 5.76
N ARG A 45 -8.05 -8.62 5.82
CA ARG A 45 -6.70 -9.14 6.05
C ARG A 45 -5.70 -8.75 4.97
N VAL A 46 -6.13 -8.66 3.70
CA VAL A 46 -5.28 -8.15 2.60
C VAL A 46 -4.89 -6.69 2.85
N ILE A 47 -5.81 -5.87 3.36
CA ILE A 47 -5.54 -4.47 3.70
C ILE A 47 -4.60 -4.37 4.90
N ALA A 48 -4.89 -5.11 5.97
CA ALA A 48 -4.05 -5.17 7.17
C ALA A 48 -2.60 -5.56 6.84
N ARG A 49 -2.41 -6.61 6.02
CA ARG A 49 -1.08 -7.03 5.57
C ARG A 49 -0.33 -5.94 4.82
N ARG A 50 -1.00 -5.20 3.93
CA ARG A 50 -0.35 -4.11 3.18
C ARG A 50 0.02 -2.95 4.10
N LEU A 51 -0.80 -2.62 5.10
CA LEU A 51 -0.47 -1.60 6.10
C LEU A 51 0.79 -2.00 6.89
N ILE A 52 0.82 -3.22 7.44
CA ILE A 52 1.98 -3.74 8.17
C ILE A 52 3.23 -3.79 7.27
N HIS A 53 3.09 -4.16 6.00
CA HIS A 53 4.23 -4.18 5.08
C HIS A 53 4.89 -2.81 4.91
N THR A 54 4.09 -1.74 4.89
CA THR A 54 4.60 -0.37 4.73
C THR A 54 5.14 0.23 6.02
N THR A 55 4.74 -0.28 7.19
CA THR A 55 5.09 0.29 8.50
C THR A 55 6.02 -0.59 9.34
N ALA A 56 6.13 -1.88 9.02
CA ALA A 56 6.72 -2.92 9.85
C ALA A 56 6.14 -2.98 11.30
N ASP A 57 4.89 -2.56 11.48
CA ASP A 57 4.25 -2.43 12.80
C ASP A 57 3.02 -3.35 12.93
N PHE A 58 3.14 -4.41 13.71
CA PHE A 58 2.07 -5.37 13.97
C PHE A 58 1.03 -4.89 14.99
N SER A 59 1.32 -3.84 15.77
CA SER A 59 0.35 -3.26 16.71
C SER A 59 -0.87 -2.64 15.99
N LEU A 60 -0.76 -2.40 14.69
CA LEU A 60 -1.87 -2.00 13.83
C LEU A 60 -3.03 -3.01 13.84
N VAL A 61 -2.74 -4.30 14.02
CA VAL A 61 -3.78 -5.34 14.08
C VAL A 61 -4.81 -5.03 15.17
N ASP A 62 -4.34 -4.56 16.32
CA ASP A 62 -5.21 -4.28 17.47
C ASP A 62 -5.99 -2.97 17.32
N ASN A 63 -5.52 -2.05 16.46
CA ASN A 63 -6.06 -0.71 16.30
C ASN A 63 -6.88 -0.51 15.01
N LEU A 64 -6.78 -1.43 14.04
CA LEU A 64 -7.48 -1.33 12.77
C LEU A 64 -8.95 -1.74 12.92
N ARG A 65 -9.86 -0.90 12.44
CA ARG A 65 -11.31 -1.12 12.50
C ARG A 65 -11.92 -0.88 11.12
N PHE A 66 -12.81 -1.79 10.73
CA PHE A 66 -13.63 -1.66 9.53
C PHE A 66 -15.09 -1.52 9.97
N SER A 67 -15.81 -0.56 9.41
CA SER A 67 -17.22 -0.32 9.77
C SER A 67 -18.03 -0.05 8.50
N GLY A 68 -19.23 -0.63 8.43
CA GLY A 68 -20.15 -0.42 7.31
C GLY A 68 -19.72 -0.99 5.96
N ASP A 69 -18.96 -2.09 5.94
CA ASP A 69 -18.39 -2.71 4.72
C ASP A 69 -17.67 -1.71 3.79
N PRO A 70 -16.59 -1.07 4.29
CA PRO A 70 -15.91 -0.01 3.56
C PRO A 70 -15.20 -0.53 2.30
N ILE A 71 -14.87 -1.82 2.25
CA ILE A 71 -14.19 -2.44 1.12
C ILE A 71 -15.15 -2.53 -0.07
N THR A 72 -16.37 -3.03 0.13
CA THR A 72 -17.36 -3.08 -0.95
C THR A 72 -17.76 -1.67 -1.39
N ALA A 73 -18.02 -0.77 -0.45
CA ALA A 73 -18.38 0.61 -0.76
C ALA A 73 -17.28 1.32 -1.57
N GLY A 74 -16.01 1.20 -1.16
CA GLY A 74 -14.87 1.76 -1.88
C GLY A 74 -14.69 1.17 -3.27
N LEU A 75 -14.83 -0.15 -3.43
CA LEU A 75 -14.75 -0.79 -4.74
C LEU A 75 -15.87 -0.34 -5.68
N CYS A 76 -17.09 -0.15 -5.19
CA CYS A 76 -18.20 0.40 -5.99
C CYS A 76 -17.90 1.85 -6.41
N ALA A 77 -17.50 2.70 -5.47
CA ALA A 77 -17.14 4.09 -5.76
C ALA A 77 -16.02 4.18 -6.82
N LEU A 78 -14.99 3.33 -6.71
CA LEU A 78 -13.92 3.29 -7.70
C LEU A 78 -14.41 2.84 -9.09
N LYS A 79 -15.29 1.84 -9.14
CA LYS A 79 -15.87 1.40 -10.41
C LYS A 79 -16.74 2.48 -11.05
N ASP A 80 -17.44 3.27 -10.25
CA ASP A 80 -18.29 4.37 -10.72
C ASP A 80 -17.50 5.63 -11.08
N GLY A 81 -16.16 5.61 -10.93
CA GLY A 81 -15.29 6.73 -11.28
C GLY A 81 -15.34 7.88 -10.27
N ALA A 82 -15.68 7.58 -9.01
CA ALA A 82 -15.77 8.60 -7.98
C ALA A 82 -14.42 9.34 -7.78
N PRO A 83 -14.45 10.66 -7.54
CA PRO A 83 -13.25 11.41 -7.20
C PRO A 83 -12.64 10.93 -5.88
N ILE A 84 -11.30 10.95 -5.80
CA ILE A 84 -10.55 10.58 -4.60
C ILE A 84 -9.97 11.86 -4.00
N TYR A 85 -10.37 12.15 -2.76
CA TYR A 85 -9.84 13.26 -1.98
C TYR A 85 -8.79 12.76 -0.99
N SER A 86 -7.69 13.49 -0.89
CA SER A 86 -6.62 13.24 0.07
C SER A 86 -6.25 14.54 0.78
N ASP A 87 -5.83 14.42 2.03
CA ASP A 87 -5.42 15.51 2.91
C ASP A 87 -3.92 15.82 2.80
N SER A 88 -3.15 15.02 2.06
CA SER A 88 -1.70 15.21 1.86
C SER A 88 -1.27 14.93 0.43
N SER A 89 -0.37 15.77 -0.08
CA SER A 89 0.30 15.58 -1.38
C SER A 89 1.08 14.27 -1.45
N MET A 90 1.54 13.74 -0.31
CA MET A 90 2.21 12.44 -0.24
C MET A 90 1.25 11.30 -0.57
N ILE A 91 0.03 11.31 -0.01
CA ILE A 91 -1.01 10.31 -0.30
C ILE A 91 -1.38 10.38 -1.78
N ARG A 92 -1.67 11.59 -2.30
CA ARG A 92 -2.00 11.79 -3.73
C ARG A 92 -0.94 11.18 -4.65
N SER A 93 0.34 11.43 -4.34
CA SER A 93 1.47 10.96 -5.17
C SER A 93 1.70 9.44 -5.06
N GLY A 94 1.31 8.83 -3.93
CA GLY A 94 1.39 7.38 -3.73
C GLY A 94 0.30 6.56 -4.44
N ILE A 95 -0.77 7.21 -4.94
CA ILE A 95 -1.85 6.51 -5.63
C ILE A 95 -1.45 6.20 -7.09
N SER A 96 -1.37 4.90 -7.41
CA SER A 96 -1.04 4.45 -8.76
C SER A 96 -2.21 4.65 -9.73
N GLN A 97 -2.09 5.63 -10.62
CA GLN A 97 -3.05 5.85 -11.70
C GLN A 97 -3.19 4.64 -12.63
N ALA A 98 -2.09 3.93 -12.91
CA ALA A 98 -2.12 2.73 -13.73
C ALA A 98 -3.05 1.67 -13.10
N ARG A 99 -2.95 1.45 -11.79
CA ARG A 99 -3.86 0.53 -11.07
C ARG A 99 -5.30 1.04 -11.07
N LEU A 100 -5.54 2.33 -10.84
CA LEU A 100 -6.91 2.88 -10.91
C LEU A 100 -7.55 2.65 -12.29
N ARG A 101 -6.79 2.86 -13.37
CA ARG A 101 -7.28 2.62 -14.75
C ARG A 101 -7.61 1.16 -15.05
N THR A 102 -7.03 0.21 -14.31
CA THR A 102 -7.45 -1.21 -14.39
C THR A 102 -8.83 -1.46 -13.78
N ILE A 103 -9.30 -0.58 -12.89
CA ILE A 103 -10.62 -0.67 -12.25
C ILE A 103 -11.64 0.13 -13.06
N ASN A 104 -11.31 1.39 -13.40
CA ASN A 104 -12.10 2.24 -14.28
C ASN A 104 -11.17 3.04 -15.21
N PRO A 105 -11.20 2.81 -16.53
CA PRO A 105 -10.33 3.50 -17.50
C PRO A 105 -10.47 5.02 -17.54
N ALA A 106 -11.58 5.57 -17.06
CA ALA A 106 -11.83 7.01 -17.02
C ALA A 106 -10.95 7.76 -16.01
N TYR A 107 -10.31 7.05 -15.07
CA TYR A 107 -9.44 7.68 -14.09
C TYR A 107 -8.23 8.38 -14.72
N SER A 108 -7.90 9.51 -14.12
CA SER A 108 -6.91 10.47 -14.61
C SER A 108 -6.53 11.43 -13.47
N PRO A 109 -5.46 12.24 -13.61
CA PRO A 109 -4.98 13.11 -12.53
C PRO A 109 -6.05 14.06 -11.97
N GLU A 110 -7.01 14.49 -12.79
CA GLU A 110 -8.09 15.38 -12.37
C GLU A 110 -9.08 14.75 -11.38
N HIS A 111 -9.10 13.43 -11.24
CA HIS A 111 -9.91 12.73 -10.24
C HIS A 111 -9.21 12.64 -8.87
N LEU A 112 -7.93 13.00 -8.77
CA LEU A 112 -7.12 12.90 -7.56
C LEU A 112 -6.90 14.28 -6.94
N HIS A 113 -7.72 14.60 -5.94
CA HIS A 113 -7.74 15.90 -5.32
C HIS A 113 -6.91 15.93 -4.02
N CYS A 114 -6.08 16.96 -3.89
CA CYS A 114 -5.42 17.35 -2.65
C CYS A 114 -5.36 18.89 -2.66
N TYR A 115 -6.02 19.52 -1.69
CA TYR A 115 -6.11 20.98 -1.60
C TYR A 115 -5.24 21.58 -0.50
N VAL A 116 -4.49 20.73 0.21
CA VAL A 116 -3.51 21.14 1.19
C VAL A 116 -2.18 21.41 0.47
N ALA A 117 -1.57 22.56 0.78
CA ALA A 117 -0.32 23.04 0.19
C ALA A 117 0.89 22.21 0.65
#